data_AF-A0A969LZR5-F1
#
_entry.id   AF-A0A969LZR5-F1
#
_cell.length_a   1.000
_cell.length_b   1.000
_cell.length_c   1.000
_cell.angle_alpha   90.00
_cell.angle_beta   90.00
_cell.angle_gamma   90.00
#
_symmetry.space_group_name_H-M   'P 1'
#
loop_
_entity.id
_entity.type
_entity.pdbx_description
1 polymer ?
#
loop_
_entity_poly.entity_id
_entity_poly.type
_entity_poly.pdbx_seq_one_letter_code
_entity_poly.pdbx_strand_id
1 'polypeptide(L)'
;MSSVCLLAVGLMAQGQAPGWQLAVPLSRVPRNLPTATDSRISQLCNVSKLVGDRALVATAEFSRLEFSRLEVNRQGVIPDRPATRNAIDPAAKTNRLPEPLTGEQLYVQRLAALQTGKIYTRLPANSFQQEWRDATATPTYEQWVNLLAQEANAMAVGQGSSELTVLLGDSISLWFPSELMMDDRFWLNQGISGDTTSGILRRISALDETRPDTIHVMAGINDLRRGATDIEIVGNLREIMRRLKQAHPQAQIIIHSILPTRLAALPTDRIRRLNYNISTVAEEEGVNFLNLQPAFLDDSGILSRDLTTDGIHLSDRGYRAWHKVMASIL
;
A
#
# COMPACT_ATOMS: atom_id res chain seq x y z
N MET A 1 -20.55 31.45 -36.85
CA MET A 1 -21.02 30.73 -38.04
C MET A 1 -20.40 29.35 -38.00
N SER A 2 -21.05 28.20 -37.86
CA SER A 2 -22.43 27.75 -37.64
C SER A 2 -22.26 26.30 -37.11
N SER A 3 -22.62 25.98 -35.86
CA SER A 3 -23.71 25.07 -35.51
C SER A 3 -24.13 24.03 -36.55
N VAL A 4 -23.94 22.74 -36.22
CA VAL A 4 -24.83 21.63 -36.65
C VAL A 4 -24.97 20.64 -35.49
N CYS A 5 -26.12 20.70 -34.81
CA CYS A 5 -26.78 19.59 -34.13
C CYS A 5 -27.58 18.79 -35.18
N LEU A 6 -27.72 17.47 -35.00
CA LEU A 6 -28.84 16.58 -35.41
C LEU A 6 -28.31 15.12 -35.30
N LEU A 7 -29.02 14.09 -34.86
CA LEU A 7 -30.36 13.89 -34.30
C LEU A 7 -30.37 12.43 -33.77
N ALA A 8 -31.02 12.19 -32.64
CA ALA A 8 -31.24 10.85 -32.08
C ALA A 8 -32.42 10.15 -32.79
N VAL A 9 -32.26 8.90 -33.21
CA VAL A 9 -33.41 8.02 -33.54
C VAL A 9 -33.26 6.74 -32.72
N GLY A 10 -34.19 6.54 -31.80
CA GLY A 10 -34.40 5.27 -31.13
C GLY A 10 -35.29 4.36 -31.97
N LEU A 11 -35.02 3.05 -31.91
CA LEU A 11 -36.04 2.03 -32.14
C LEU A 11 -35.81 0.88 -31.16
N MET A 12 -36.85 0.60 -30.38
CA MET A 12 -37.01 -0.61 -29.59
C MET A 12 -37.18 -1.82 -30.51
N ALA A 13 -36.48 -2.91 -30.23
CA ALA A 13 -36.90 -4.25 -30.65
C ALA A 13 -36.45 -5.27 -29.60
N GLN A 14 -37.43 -5.98 -29.05
CA GLN A 14 -37.28 -7.15 -28.21
C GLN A 14 -36.78 -8.34 -29.04
N GLY A 15 -36.00 -9.25 -28.46
CA GLY A 15 -35.79 -10.58 -29.04
C GLY A 15 -34.48 -11.26 -28.68
N GLN A 16 -34.56 -12.14 -27.68
CA GLN A 16 -33.88 -13.45 -27.52
C GLN A 16 -32.42 -13.65 -27.99
N ALA A 17 -31.62 -14.13 -27.03
CA ALA A 17 -30.27 -14.67 -27.18
C ALA A 17 -30.16 -15.81 -28.20
N PRO A 18 -28.94 -16.01 -28.74
CA PRO A 18 -28.32 -17.33 -28.64
C PRO A 18 -26.87 -17.26 -28.15
N GLY A 19 -26.47 -18.32 -27.45
CA GLY A 19 -25.13 -18.50 -26.92
C GLY A 19 -24.06 -18.64 -28.00
N TRP A 20 -22.85 -18.18 -27.66
CA TRP A 20 -21.65 -18.44 -28.42
C TRP A 20 -20.57 -18.95 -27.48
N GLN A 21 -20.31 -20.26 -27.56
CA GLN A 21 -19.00 -20.83 -27.28
C GLN A 21 -18.06 -20.38 -28.40
N LEU A 22 -16.91 -19.79 -28.04
CA LEU A 22 -15.80 -19.62 -28.96
C LEU A 22 -14.51 -20.05 -28.28
N ALA A 23 -14.14 -21.30 -28.58
CA ALA A 23 -12.81 -21.82 -28.40
C ALA A 23 -11.82 -21.07 -29.30
N VAL A 24 -10.68 -20.66 -28.74
CA VAL A 24 -9.57 -20.05 -29.46
C VAL A 24 -8.63 -21.17 -29.93
N PRO A 25 -8.37 -21.34 -31.23
CA PRO A 25 -7.27 -22.19 -31.69
C PRO A 25 -5.96 -21.40 -31.69
N LEU A 26 -4.95 -21.94 -31.01
CA LEU A 26 -3.54 -21.64 -31.22
C LEU A 26 -3.15 -21.94 -32.67
N SER A 27 -2.65 -20.97 -33.44
CA SER A 27 -1.53 -21.19 -34.37
C SER A 27 -1.06 -19.93 -35.11
N ARG A 28 0.28 -19.87 -35.26
CA ARG A 28 1.10 -19.23 -36.32
C ARG A 28 1.44 -17.74 -36.19
N VAL A 29 2.59 -17.53 -35.53
CA VAL A 29 3.58 -16.47 -35.76
C VAL A 29 4.15 -16.55 -37.19
N PRO A 30 4.23 -15.45 -37.95
CA PRO A 30 5.20 -15.30 -39.02
C PRO A 30 6.41 -14.47 -38.53
N ARG A 31 7.60 -15.10 -38.57
CA ARG A 31 8.88 -14.42 -38.65
C ARG A 31 9.01 -13.83 -40.06
N ASN A 32 9.31 -12.55 -40.19
CA ASN A 32 10.40 -12.02 -41.03
C ASN A 32 10.36 -10.48 -41.10
N LEU A 33 11.52 -9.89 -40.81
CA LEU A 33 11.89 -8.49 -41.03
C LEU A 33 12.22 -8.22 -42.51
N PRO A 34 12.07 -6.97 -42.98
CA PRO A 34 12.90 -6.43 -44.06
C PRO A 34 13.99 -5.51 -43.50
N THR A 35 15.23 -5.81 -43.89
CA THR A 35 16.41 -4.94 -43.86
C THR A 35 16.52 -4.14 -45.16
N ALA A 36 16.74 -2.83 -45.07
CA ALA A 36 17.51 -1.97 -45.99
C ALA A 36 17.31 -0.51 -45.54
N THR A 37 18.31 0.17 -44.97
CA THR A 37 19.29 1.02 -45.67
C THR A 37 18.69 1.86 -46.79
N ASP A 38 18.37 3.13 -46.53
CA ASP A 38 18.99 4.21 -47.29
C ASP A 38 19.05 5.52 -46.50
N SER A 39 20.19 6.16 -46.70
CA SER A 39 20.65 7.46 -46.27
C SER A 39 19.97 8.60 -47.01
N ARG A 40 19.98 9.79 -46.38
CA ARG A 40 19.68 11.16 -46.86
C ARG A 40 18.41 11.72 -46.21
N ILE A 41 18.58 12.48 -45.12
CA ILE A 41 18.43 13.94 -45.06
C ILE A 41 19.15 14.39 -43.78
N SER A 42 20.31 15.01 -43.95
CA SER A 42 21.06 15.72 -42.91
C SER A 42 21.34 17.12 -43.43
N GLN A 43 20.98 18.15 -42.65
CA GLN A 43 21.40 19.57 -42.67
C GLN A 43 20.17 20.43 -42.29
N LEU A 44 20.14 21.33 -41.29
CA LEU A 44 21.09 22.15 -40.51
C LEU A 44 20.30 22.57 -39.22
N CYS A 45 20.81 23.04 -38.07
CA CYS A 45 22.12 23.52 -37.63
C CYS A 45 22.13 23.60 -36.08
N ASN A 46 23.32 23.44 -35.51
CA ASN A 46 23.72 23.73 -34.13
C ASN A 46 23.32 25.15 -33.66
N VAL A 47 22.95 25.28 -32.37
CA VAL A 47 23.54 26.30 -31.48
C VAL A 47 23.63 25.73 -30.06
N SER A 48 24.87 25.53 -29.60
CA SER A 48 25.24 25.41 -28.18
C SER A 48 26.24 26.51 -27.85
N LYS A 49 26.16 27.01 -26.61
CA LYS A 49 27.04 27.96 -25.88
C LYS A 49 26.74 29.46 -26.01
N LEU A 50 26.23 30.00 -24.92
CA LEU A 50 26.76 31.22 -24.30
C LEU A 50 26.75 31.03 -22.77
N VAL A 51 27.94 31.10 -22.19
CA VAL A 51 28.23 31.15 -20.75
C VAL A 51 28.05 32.59 -20.28
N GLY A 52 27.55 32.78 -19.07
CA GLY A 52 27.55 34.07 -18.39
C GLY A 52 27.03 33.97 -16.96
N ASP A 53 27.96 33.90 -16.01
CA ASP A 53 27.76 33.92 -14.57
C ASP A 53 26.80 35.03 -14.09
N ARG A 54 25.89 34.65 -13.16
CA ARG A 54 25.45 35.43 -11.97
C ARG A 54 24.25 34.72 -11.32
N ALA A 55 24.50 33.78 -10.41
CA ALA A 55 23.48 33.35 -9.45
C ALA A 55 23.45 34.39 -8.31
N LEU A 56 22.50 35.33 -8.42
CA LEU A 56 22.10 36.22 -7.34
C LEU A 56 21.50 35.39 -6.21
N VAL A 57 22.03 35.58 -5.01
CA VAL A 57 21.45 35.16 -3.73
C VAL A 57 20.10 35.87 -3.59
N ALA A 58 19.00 35.14 -3.77
CA ALA A 58 17.67 35.59 -3.40
C ALA A 58 17.40 35.14 -1.95
N THR A 59 17.70 36.04 -1.01
CA THR A 59 17.05 36.05 0.30
C THR A 59 15.62 36.53 0.08
N ALA A 60 14.65 35.63 0.19
CA ALA A 60 13.23 35.99 0.17
C ALA A 60 12.65 35.83 1.59
N GLU A 61 12.08 36.94 2.04
CA GLU A 61 11.59 37.23 3.37
C GLU A 61 10.48 36.28 3.86
N PHE A 62 10.58 35.97 5.15
CA PHE A 62 9.51 35.43 5.98
C PHE A 62 8.28 36.35 5.90
N SER A 63 7.23 35.90 5.23
CA SER A 63 5.89 36.46 5.39
C SER A 63 5.03 35.50 6.19
N ARG A 64 4.56 36.02 7.33
CA ARG A 64 3.63 35.42 8.28
C ARG A 64 2.39 34.91 7.55
N LEU A 65 2.11 33.61 7.68
CA LEU A 65 0.76 33.09 7.51
C LEU A 65 0.26 32.68 8.90
N GLU A 66 -0.83 33.33 9.30
CA GLU A 66 -1.49 33.15 10.59
C GLU A 66 -2.06 31.73 10.69
N PHE A 67 -1.55 30.94 11.64
CA PHE A 67 -2.23 29.74 12.10
C PHE A 67 -3.36 30.16 13.04
N SER A 68 -4.59 30.00 12.57
CA SER A 68 -5.78 30.07 13.41
C SER A 68 -5.66 29.09 14.57
N ARG A 69 -5.54 29.65 15.78
CA ARG A 69 -5.50 28.92 17.06
C ARG A 69 -6.83 28.21 17.30
N LEU A 70 -6.84 26.89 17.32
CA LEU A 70 -7.80 26.14 18.11
C LEU A 70 -7.31 26.16 19.56
N GLU A 71 -7.98 26.96 20.39
CA GLU A 71 -7.78 27.01 21.83
C GLU A 71 -8.20 25.68 22.46
N VAL A 72 -7.21 24.83 22.80
CA VAL A 72 -7.44 23.73 23.73
C VAL A 72 -7.47 24.32 25.14
N ASN A 73 -8.69 24.44 25.66
CA ASN A 73 -9.00 24.88 27.00
C ASN A 73 -8.20 24.08 28.04
N ARG A 74 -7.24 24.73 28.70
CA ARG A 74 -6.48 24.19 29.82
C ARG A 74 -7.28 24.39 31.11
N GLN A 75 -8.10 23.42 31.47
CA GLN A 75 -8.55 23.21 32.85
C GLN A 75 -9.04 21.76 33.00
N GLY A 76 -8.20 20.95 33.63
CA GLY A 76 -8.45 19.53 33.87
C GLY A 76 -7.27 18.92 34.59
N VAL A 77 -7.16 19.20 35.88
CA VAL A 77 -6.24 18.52 36.81
C VAL A 77 -6.58 17.03 36.80
N ILE A 78 -5.68 16.18 36.29
CA ILE A 78 -5.80 14.72 36.42
C ILE A 78 -5.21 14.34 37.77
N PRO A 79 -5.97 13.74 38.70
CA PRO A 79 -5.42 13.31 39.98
C PRO A 79 -4.52 12.08 39.80
N ASP A 80 -3.40 12.07 40.54
CA ASP A 80 -2.45 10.96 40.67
C ASP A 80 -3.18 9.62 40.91
N ARG A 81 -2.86 8.61 40.09
CA ARG A 81 -3.32 7.23 40.29
C ARG A 81 -2.13 6.37 40.71
N PRO A 82 -2.23 5.58 41.80
CA PRO A 82 -1.08 4.85 42.32
C PRO A 82 -0.66 3.73 41.37
N ALA A 83 0.66 3.53 41.29
CA ALA A 83 1.28 2.49 40.50
C ALA A 83 0.94 1.09 41.04
N THR A 84 -0.03 0.41 40.42
CA THR A 84 -0.17 -1.04 40.52
C THR A 84 0.42 -1.68 39.28
N ARG A 85 1.65 -2.20 39.40
CA ARG A 85 2.22 -3.18 38.46
C ARG A 85 1.30 -4.40 38.45
N ASN A 86 0.41 -4.50 37.45
CA ASN A 86 -0.13 -5.79 37.08
C ASN A 86 0.95 -6.54 36.31
N ALA A 87 1.65 -7.42 37.02
CA ALA A 87 2.43 -8.48 36.40
C ALA A 87 1.45 -9.30 35.54
N ILE A 88 1.69 -9.33 34.23
CA ILE A 88 0.93 -10.19 33.32
C ILE A 88 1.46 -11.60 33.49
N ASP A 89 0.58 -12.50 33.90
CA ASP A 89 0.79 -13.94 33.94
C ASP A 89 1.25 -14.46 32.56
N PRO A 90 2.42 -15.10 32.43
CA PRO A 90 2.90 -15.68 31.17
C PRO A 90 2.05 -16.86 30.66
N ALA A 91 1.08 -17.33 31.44
CA ALA A 91 0.29 -18.54 31.17
C ALA A 91 -1.15 -18.30 30.71
N ALA A 92 -1.54 -17.06 30.35
CA ALA A 92 -2.79 -16.83 29.64
C ALA A 92 -2.71 -17.46 28.24
N LYS A 93 -2.99 -18.77 28.14
CA LYS A 93 -3.26 -19.48 26.89
C LYS A 93 -4.40 -18.73 26.21
N THR A 94 -4.05 -17.89 25.25
CA THR A 94 -5.03 -17.24 24.40
C THR A 94 -5.75 -18.36 23.67
N ASN A 95 -7.08 -18.41 23.80
CA ASN A 95 -7.92 -19.35 23.05
C ASN A 95 -7.99 -18.91 21.56
N ARG A 96 -6.84 -18.57 20.96
CA ARG A 96 -6.73 -18.17 19.57
C ARG A 96 -6.82 -19.43 18.72
N LEU A 97 -7.58 -19.32 17.63
CA LEU A 97 -7.59 -20.33 16.58
C LEU A 97 -6.17 -20.46 16.02
N PRO A 98 -5.74 -21.67 15.63
CA PRO A 98 -4.47 -21.83 14.95
C PRO A 98 -4.41 -20.96 13.69
N GLU A 99 -3.33 -20.21 13.52
CA GLU A 99 -3.10 -19.31 12.38
C GLU A 99 -1.76 -19.61 11.71
N PRO A 100 -1.57 -19.28 10.42
CA PRO A 100 -0.27 -19.36 9.78
C PRO A 100 0.79 -18.57 10.54
N LEU A 101 1.96 -19.17 10.77
CA LEU A 101 3.09 -18.55 11.49
C LEU A 101 4.26 -18.19 10.56
N THR A 102 4.27 -18.73 9.34
CA THR A 102 5.31 -18.45 8.34
C THR A 102 4.70 -18.00 7.01
N GLY A 103 5.54 -17.39 6.16
CA GLY A 103 5.12 -16.97 4.82
C GLY A 103 4.66 -18.14 3.95
N GLU A 104 5.27 -19.31 4.09
CA GLU A 104 4.90 -20.55 3.40
C GLU A 104 3.48 -20.97 3.78
N GLN A 105 3.19 -21.01 5.08
CA GLN A 105 1.87 -21.38 5.59
C GLN A 105 0.81 -20.37 5.12
N LEU A 106 1.12 -19.06 5.21
CA LEU A 106 0.19 -18.01 4.79
C LEU A 106 -0.08 -18.06 3.29
N TYR A 107 0.95 -18.31 2.48
CA TYR A 107 0.81 -18.47 1.04
C TYR A 107 -0.14 -19.64 0.70
N VAL A 108 0.07 -20.81 1.32
CA VAL A 108 -0.77 -22.00 1.07
C VAL A 108 -2.20 -21.77 1.52
N GLN A 109 -2.42 -21.11 2.66
CA GLN A 109 -3.77 -20.75 3.11
C GLN A 109 -4.48 -19.87 2.08
N ARG A 110 -3.82 -18.80 1.63
CA ARG A 110 -4.38 -17.84 0.68
C ARG A 110 -4.69 -18.49 -0.67
N LEU A 111 -3.78 -19.33 -1.15
CA LEU A 111 -3.99 -20.11 -2.36
C LEU A 111 -5.20 -21.06 -2.23
N ALA A 112 -5.32 -21.78 -1.11
CA ALA A 112 -6.46 -22.67 -0.84
C ALA A 112 -7.78 -21.90 -0.76
N ALA A 113 -7.79 -20.73 -0.10
CA ALA A 113 -8.96 -19.85 -0.07
C ALA A 113 -9.40 -19.44 -1.48
N LEU A 114 -8.45 -18.94 -2.28
CA LEU A 114 -8.70 -18.48 -3.64
C LEU A 114 -9.22 -19.61 -4.54
N GLN A 115 -8.69 -20.82 -4.42
CA GLN A 115 -9.17 -22.01 -5.16
C GLN A 115 -10.63 -22.36 -4.86
N THR A 116 -11.15 -21.95 -3.70
CA THR A 116 -12.58 -22.09 -3.36
C THR A 116 -13.43 -20.88 -3.76
N GLY A 117 -12.86 -19.91 -4.48
CA GLY A 117 -13.52 -18.66 -4.87
C GLY A 117 -13.68 -17.66 -3.72
N LYS A 118 -12.86 -17.77 -2.66
CA LYS A 118 -12.92 -16.91 -1.47
C LYS A 118 -11.62 -16.14 -1.28
N ILE A 119 -11.71 -15.00 -0.60
CA ILE A 119 -10.53 -14.24 -0.15
C ILE A 119 -10.26 -14.59 1.30
N TYR A 120 -8.99 -14.83 1.65
CA TYR A 120 -8.60 -15.34 2.97
C TYR A 120 -9.01 -14.41 4.13
N THR A 121 -9.03 -13.09 3.91
CA THR A 121 -9.45 -12.09 4.91
C THR A 121 -10.91 -12.26 5.34
N ARG A 122 -11.72 -13.00 4.56
CA ARG A 122 -13.13 -13.29 4.85
C ARG A 122 -13.35 -14.65 5.52
N LEU A 123 -12.26 -15.30 5.94
CA LEU A 123 -12.27 -16.63 6.50
C LEU A 123 -11.64 -16.63 7.91
N PRO A 124 -12.09 -17.51 8.82
CA PRO A 124 -11.39 -17.73 10.08
C PRO A 124 -9.92 -18.08 9.85
N ALA A 125 -9.03 -17.64 10.75
CA ALA A 125 -7.58 -17.82 10.61
C ALA A 125 -7.13 -19.28 10.52
N ASN A 126 -7.93 -20.24 11.03
CA ASN A 126 -7.67 -21.68 10.93
C ASN A 126 -8.27 -22.33 9.67
N SER A 127 -8.82 -21.56 8.74
CA SER A 127 -9.33 -22.12 7.48
C SER A 127 -8.20 -22.79 6.70
N PHE A 128 -8.49 -23.97 6.16
CA PHE A 128 -7.52 -24.79 5.41
C PHE A 128 -6.28 -25.21 6.22
N GLN A 129 -6.43 -25.39 7.54
CA GLN A 129 -5.31 -25.75 8.42
C GLN A 129 -4.60 -27.04 7.99
N GLN A 130 -5.31 -28.03 7.44
CA GLN A 130 -4.69 -29.28 7.03
C GLN A 130 -3.73 -29.09 5.85
N GLU A 131 -4.01 -28.09 5.02
CA GLU A 131 -3.26 -27.75 3.82
C GLU A 131 -2.00 -26.94 4.15
N TRP A 132 -2.10 -25.96 5.05
CA TRP A 132 -0.97 -25.06 5.32
C TRP A 132 -0.12 -25.44 6.52
N ARG A 133 -0.61 -26.20 7.51
CA ARG A 133 0.13 -26.42 8.77
C ARG A 133 1.55 -27.00 8.58
N ASP A 134 1.71 -27.87 7.60
CA ASP A 134 2.96 -28.59 7.32
C ASP A 134 3.68 -28.00 6.09
N ALA A 135 3.23 -26.83 5.59
CA ALA A 135 3.82 -26.18 4.43
C ALA A 135 5.21 -25.60 4.75
N THR A 136 6.21 -26.05 4.00
CA THR A 136 7.61 -25.61 4.13
C THR A 136 8.21 -25.11 2.83
N ALA A 137 7.50 -25.23 1.71
CA ALA A 137 7.98 -24.79 0.41
C ALA A 137 7.91 -23.26 0.30
N THR A 138 9.06 -22.60 0.24
CA THR A 138 9.16 -21.15 0.11
C THR A 138 8.68 -20.67 -1.26
N PRO A 139 7.57 -19.91 -1.34
CA PRO A 139 7.11 -19.32 -2.58
C PRO A 139 8.08 -18.24 -3.07
N THR A 140 8.25 -18.15 -4.39
CA THR A 140 9.02 -17.08 -5.02
C THR A 140 8.26 -15.75 -4.95
N TYR A 141 8.97 -14.64 -5.16
CA TYR A 141 8.34 -13.32 -5.28
C TYR A 141 7.28 -13.30 -6.40
N GLU A 142 7.56 -13.89 -7.56
CA GLU A 142 6.60 -13.96 -8.67
C GLU A 142 5.38 -14.82 -8.33
N GLN A 143 5.53 -15.87 -7.54
CA GLN A 143 4.40 -16.65 -7.04
C GLN A 143 3.50 -15.81 -6.12
N TRP A 144 4.08 -15.00 -5.22
CA TRP A 144 3.32 -14.03 -4.44
C TRP A 144 2.61 -13.00 -5.31
N VAL A 145 3.30 -12.38 -6.27
CA VAL A 145 2.70 -11.40 -7.20
C VAL A 145 1.52 -12.02 -7.95
N ASN A 146 1.69 -13.24 -8.48
CA ASN A 146 0.63 -13.93 -9.21
C ASN A 146 -0.57 -14.29 -8.32
N LEU A 147 -0.35 -14.71 -7.08
CA LEU A 147 -1.43 -14.98 -6.13
C LEU A 147 -2.22 -13.71 -5.83
N LEU A 148 -1.52 -12.62 -5.49
CA LEU A 148 -2.14 -11.34 -5.16
C LEU A 148 -2.91 -10.72 -6.33
N ALA A 149 -2.42 -10.88 -7.56
CA ALA A 149 -3.12 -10.44 -8.77
C ALA A 149 -4.40 -11.26 -9.01
N GLN A 150 -4.39 -12.56 -8.74
CA GLN A 150 -5.60 -13.39 -8.85
C GLN A 150 -6.63 -13.04 -7.76
N GLU A 151 -6.20 -12.76 -6.53
CA GLU A 151 -7.09 -12.28 -5.47
C GLU A 151 -7.70 -10.91 -5.82
N ALA A 152 -6.92 -9.99 -6.41
CA ALA A 152 -7.41 -8.71 -6.88
C ALA A 152 -8.46 -8.87 -8.00
N ASN A 153 -8.20 -9.73 -8.99
CA ASN A 153 -9.16 -10.04 -10.05
C ASN A 153 -10.45 -10.69 -9.48
N ALA A 154 -10.31 -11.63 -8.56
CA ALA A 154 -11.46 -12.23 -7.89
C ALA A 154 -12.29 -11.18 -7.13
N MET A 155 -11.63 -10.20 -6.49
CA MET A 155 -12.30 -9.08 -5.82
C MET A 155 -12.99 -8.14 -6.82
N ALA A 156 -12.34 -7.78 -7.92
CA ALA A 156 -12.92 -6.93 -8.97
C ALA A 156 -14.25 -7.49 -9.51
N VAL A 157 -14.31 -8.81 -9.70
CA VAL A 157 -15.53 -9.52 -10.13
C VAL A 157 -16.54 -9.68 -8.98
N GLY A 158 -16.07 -9.98 -7.76
CA GLY A 158 -16.91 -10.42 -6.65
C GLY A 158 -17.33 -9.35 -5.64
N GLN A 159 -16.81 -8.13 -5.71
CA GLN A 159 -17.06 -7.11 -4.66
C GLN A 159 -18.52 -6.65 -4.56
N GLY A 160 -19.27 -6.71 -5.67
CA GLY A 160 -20.63 -6.18 -5.73
C GLY A 160 -20.69 -4.69 -5.36
N SER A 161 -21.58 -4.34 -4.43
CA SER A 161 -21.75 -3.01 -3.84
C SER A 161 -21.10 -2.87 -2.46
N SER A 162 -20.28 -3.85 -2.03
CA SER A 162 -19.63 -3.81 -0.72
C SER A 162 -18.47 -2.82 -0.74
N GLU A 163 -18.28 -2.09 0.36
CA GLU A 163 -17.08 -1.27 0.52
C GLU A 163 -15.83 -2.15 0.49
N LEU A 164 -14.77 -1.66 -0.13
CA LEU A 164 -13.49 -2.35 -0.27
C LEU A 164 -12.34 -1.48 0.25
N THR A 165 -11.60 -2.03 1.20
CA THR A 165 -10.34 -1.48 1.68
C THR A 165 -9.17 -2.34 1.23
N VAL A 166 -8.14 -1.69 0.66
CA VAL A 166 -6.89 -2.34 0.25
C VAL A 166 -5.78 -1.97 1.24
N LEU A 167 -5.02 -2.98 1.70
CA LEU A 167 -3.74 -2.78 2.41
C LEU A 167 -2.58 -3.08 1.45
N LEU A 168 -1.87 -2.06 0.97
CA LEU A 168 -0.74 -2.21 0.07
C LEU A 168 0.59 -1.97 0.80
N GLY A 169 1.51 -2.92 0.76
CA GLY A 169 2.79 -2.73 1.45
C GLY A 169 3.72 -3.93 1.46
N ASP A 170 4.50 -4.02 2.52
CA ASP A 170 5.52 -5.05 2.72
C ASP A 170 5.11 -6.13 3.74
N SER A 171 6.08 -6.73 4.46
CA SER A 171 5.84 -7.74 5.51
C SER A 171 4.95 -7.22 6.63
N ILE A 172 5.06 -5.95 7.02
CA ILE A 172 4.27 -5.42 8.12
C ILE A 172 2.78 -5.38 7.72
N SER A 173 2.49 -5.04 6.45
CA SER A 173 1.13 -5.10 5.91
C SER A 173 0.65 -6.53 5.67
N LEU A 174 1.50 -7.41 5.13
CA LEU A 174 1.17 -8.82 4.88
C LEU A 174 0.64 -9.52 6.13
N TRP A 175 1.27 -9.24 7.28
CA TRP A 175 0.95 -9.84 8.57
C TRP A 175 -0.11 -9.08 9.38
N PHE A 176 -0.80 -8.10 8.79
CA PHE A 176 -1.92 -7.45 9.47
C PHE A 176 -3.02 -8.47 9.81
N PRO A 177 -3.36 -8.66 11.10
CA PRO A 177 -4.33 -9.68 11.51
C PRO A 177 -5.73 -9.41 10.95
N SER A 178 -6.36 -10.42 10.34
CA SER A 178 -7.72 -10.29 9.81
C SER A 178 -8.76 -10.02 10.89
N GLU A 179 -8.51 -10.44 12.13
CA GLU A 179 -9.38 -10.15 13.29
C GLU A 179 -9.40 -8.68 13.69
N LEU A 180 -8.42 -7.90 13.22
CA LEU A 180 -8.38 -6.45 13.41
C LEU A 180 -8.90 -5.69 12.18
N MET A 181 -9.33 -6.40 11.14
CA MET A 181 -10.00 -5.79 10.00
C MET A 181 -11.49 -5.59 10.33
N MET A 182 -12.02 -4.42 9.98
CA MET A 182 -13.43 -4.07 10.23
C MET A 182 -14.35 -4.99 9.44
N ASP A 183 -15.42 -5.47 10.07
CA ASP A 183 -16.36 -6.47 9.52
C ASP A 183 -17.46 -5.88 8.63
N ASP A 184 -17.55 -4.54 8.57
CA ASP A 184 -18.50 -3.79 7.76
C ASP A 184 -18.08 -3.64 6.27
N ARG A 185 -16.86 -4.06 5.92
CA ARG A 185 -16.27 -3.91 4.59
C ARG A 185 -15.42 -5.10 4.19
N PHE A 186 -15.09 -5.19 2.90
CA PHE A 186 -14.13 -6.16 2.40
C PHE A 186 -12.71 -5.64 2.54
N TRP A 187 -11.78 -6.55 2.81
CA TRP A 187 -10.36 -6.26 2.92
C TRP A 187 -9.58 -7.07 1.90
N LEU A 188 -8.77 -6.38 1.10
CA LEU A 188 -7.82 -7.00 0.18
C LEU A 188 -6.40 -6.65 0.61
N ASN A 189 -5.72 -7.61 1.25
CA ASN A 189 -4.35 -7.42 1.72
C ASN A 189 -3.35 -7.72 0.60
N GLN A 190 -2.64 -6.70 0.16
CA GLN A 190 -1.69 -6.70 -0.95
C GLN A 190 -0.25 -6.47 -0.45
N GLY A 191 0.07 -6.94 0.75
CA GLY A 191 1.42 -6.95 1.30
C GLY A 191 2.28 -8.10 0.75
N ILE A 192 3.59 -7.86 0.52
CA ILE A 192 4.57 -8.92 0.25
C ILE A 192 5.77 -8.76 1.19
N SER A 193 6.20 -9.84 1.84
CA SER A 193 7.36 -9.78 2.73
C SER A 193 8.63 -9.33 1.99
N GLY A 194 9.34 -8.34 2.55
CA GLY A 194 10.56 -7.80 1.96
C GLY A 194 10.37 -6.91 0.73
N ASP A 195 9.13 -6.55 0.39
CA ASP A 195 8.84 -5.67 -0.75
C ASP A 195 9.39 -4.26 -0.53
N THR A 196 9.80 -3.62 -1.62
CA THR A 196 10.32 -2.25 -1.67
C THR A 196 9.33 -1.35 -2.38
N THR A 197 9.49 -0.03 -2.26
CA THR A 197 8.68 0.92 -3.04
C THR A 197 8.77 0.65 -4.55
N SER A 198 9.96 0.30 -5.05
CA SER A 198 10.17 -0.12 -6.44
C SER A 198 9.53 -1.47 -6.80
N GLY A 199 9.38 -2.38 -5.84
CA GLY A 199 8.69 -3.66 -6.03
C GLY A 199 7.18 -3.49 -6.13
N ILE A 200 6.61 -2.65 -5.25
CA ILE A 200 5.21 -2.23 -5.32
C ILE A 200 4.92 -1.61 -6.70
N LEU A 201 5.73 -0.68 -7.19
CA LEU A 201 5.55 -0.07 -8.51
C LEU A 201 5.48 -1.08 -9.66
N ARG A 202 6.19 -2.21 -9.57
CA ARG A 202 6.16 -3.25 -10.61
C ARG A 202 4.86 -4.04 -10.64
N ARG A 203 4.13 -4.12 -9.52
CA ARG A 203 2.93 -4.95 -9.38
C ARG A 203 1.64 -4.16 -9.15
N ILE A 204 1.72 -2.84 -9.00
CA ILE A 204 0.59 -2.00 -8.59
C ILE A 204 -0.59 -2.05 -9.58
N SER A 205 -0.32 -2.27 -10.87
CA SER A 205 -1.36 -2.40 -11.91
C SER A 205 -2.26 -3.62 -11.74
N ALA A 206 -1.87 -4.59 -10.89
CA ALA A 206 -2.74 -5.71 -10.53
C ALA A 206 -4.04 -5.24 -9.82
N LEU A 207 -4.06 -4.00 -9.33
CA LEU A 207 -5.22 -3.40 -8.67
C LEU A 207 -6.13 -2.64 -9.63
N ASP A 208 -5.73 -2.35 -10.87
CA ASP A 208 -6.40 -1.39 -11.75
C ASP A 208 -7.91 -1.69 -11.96
N GLU A 209 -8.28 -2.97 -12.00
CA GLU A 209 -9.67 -3.41 -12.19
C GLU A 209 -10.49 -3.49 -10.89
N THR A 210 -9.84 -3.34 -9.73
CA THR A 210 -10.53 -3.27 -8.43
C THR A 210 -11.21 -1.92 -8.26
N ARG A 211 -12.27 -1.84 -7.43
CA ARG A 211 -12.92 -0.57 -7.10
C ARG A 211 -12.89 -0.35 -5.58
N PRO A 212 -11.72 0.03 -5.02
CA PRO A 212 -11.57 0.29 -3.60
C PRO A 212 -12.16 1.65 -3.21
N ASP A 213 -12.74 1.72 -2.03
CA ASP A 213 -13.15 2.96 -1.36
C ASP A 213 -11.97 3.57 -0.61
N THR A 214 -11.06 2.72 -0.10
CA THR A 214 -9.87 3.17 0.64
C THR A 214 -8.66 2.30 0.31
N ILE A 215 -7.50 2.94 0.13
CA ILE A 215 -6.22 2.27 -0.09
C ILE A 215 -5.22 2.79 0.94
N HIS A 216 -4.81 1.94 1.86
CA HIS A 216 -3.73 2.23 2.79
C HIS A 216 -2.41 1.75 2.21
N VAL A 217 -1.39 2.60 2.23
CA VAL A 217 -0.05 2.27 1.72
C VAL A 217 0.99 2.45 2.81
N MET A 218 1.78 1.40 3.08
CA MET A 218 2.95 1.50 3.95
C MET A 218 4.14 0.74 3.34
N ALA A 219 5.19 1.48 3.00
CA ALA A 219 6.41 0.93 2.40
C ALA A 219 7.61 1.86 2.63
N GLY A 220 8.81 1.34 2.40
CA GLY A 220 10.07 2.10 2.45
C GLY A 220 11.09 1.56 3.46
N ILE A 221 10.67 0.75 4.44
CA ILE A 221 11.62 0.20 5.42
C ILE A 221 12.63 -0.77 4.76
N ASN A 222 12.19 -1.57 3.79
CA ASN A 222 13.09 -2.48 3.07
C ASN A 222 14.02 -1.73 2.11
N ASP A 223 13.56 -0.61 1.52
CA ASP A 223 14.40 0.29 0.72
C ASP A 223 15.53 0.85 1.58
N LEU A 224 15.20 1.36 2.78
CA LEU A 224 16.18 1.83 3.76
C LEU A 224 17.19 0.73 4.13
N ARG A 225 16.73 -0.50 4.40
CA ARG A 225 17.60 -1.65 4.72
C ARG A 225 18.52 -2.04 3.57
N ARG A 226 18.09 -1.82 2.32
CA ARG A 226 18.87 -2.09 1.10
C ARG A 226 19.75 -0.92 0.68
N GLY A 227 19.76 0.18 1.45
CA GLY A 227 20.63 1.32 1.20
C GLY A 227 20.11 2.31 0.15
N ALA A 228 18.82 2.25 -0.20
CA ALA A 228 18.21 3.25 -1.07
C ALA A 228 18.30 4.64 -0.44
N THR A 229 18.38 5.65 -1.31
CA THR A 229 18.38 7.06 -0.93
C THR A 229 16.97 7.53 -0.57
N ASP A 230 16.89 8.56 0.26
CA ASP A 230 15.61 9.16 0.64
C ASP A 230 14.87 9.73 -0.60
N ILE A 231 15.61 10.21 -1.60
CA ILE A 231 15.07 10.71 -2.88
C ILE A 231 14.40 9.59 -3.68
N GLU A 232 15.04 8.42 -3.79
CA GLU A 232 14.45 7.27 -4.50
C GLU A 232 13.17 6.79 -3.81
N ILE A 233 13.17 6.70 -2.48
CA ILE A 233 11.99 6.26 -1.71
C ILE A 233 10.83 7.23 -1.90
N VAL A 234 11.07 8.54 -1.71
CA VAL A 234 10.05 9.58 -1.88
C VAL A 234 9.55 9.64 -3.33
N GLY A 235 10.46 9.54 -4.31
CA GLY A 235 10.10 9.53 -5.72
C GLY A 235 9.22 8.34 -6.10
N ASN A 236 9.55 7.13 -5.62
CA ASN A 236 8.73 5.95 -5.86
C ASN A 236 7.36 6.05 -5.16
N LEU A 237 7.31 6.54 -3.93
CA LEU A 237 6.04 6.76 -3.22
C LEU A 237 5.17 7.80 -3.94
N ARG A 238 5.76 8.89 -4.45
CA ARG A 238 5.05 9.87 -5.30
C ARG A 238 4.42 9.20 -6.51
N GLU A 239 5.18 8.36 -7.21
CA GLU A 239 4.69 7.64 -8.38
C GLU A 239 3.59 6.63 -8.01
N ILE A 240 3.72 5.94 -6.87
CA ILE A 240 2.66 5.08 -6.32
C ILE A 240 1.38 5.88 -6.10
N MET A 241 1.47 7.05 -5.44
CA MET A 241 0.31 7.92 -5.19
C MET A 241 -0.38 8.32 -6.50
N ARG A 242 0.40 8.74 -7.51
CA ARG A 242 -0.13 9.16 -8.82
C ARG A 242 -0.84 8.03 -9.54
N ARG A 243 -0.25 6.83 -9.58
CA ARG A 243 -0.86 5.65 -10.23
C ARG A 243 -2.14 5.23 -9.55
N LEU A 244 -2.15 5.18 -8.22
CA LEU A 244 -3.36 4.86 -7.47
C LEU A 244 -4.47 5.90 -7.69
N LYS A 245 -4.14 7.20 -7.70
CA LYS A 245 -5.12 8.26 -8.01
C LYS A 245 -5.68 8.13 -9.42
N GLN A 246 -4.83 7.79 -10.38
CA GLN A 246 -5.23 7.63 -11.77
C GLN A 246 -6.16 6.42 -11.96
N ALA A 247 -5.81 5.28 -11.36
CA ALA A 247 -6.60 4.05 -11.46
C ALA A 247 -7.88 4.10 -10.61
N HIS A 248 -7.83 4.77 -9.45
CA HIS A 248 -8.90 4.82 -8.46
C HIS A 248 -9.23 6.26 -8.05
N PRO A 249 -9.76 7.09 -8.96
CA PRO A 249 -9.99 8.52 -8.70
C PRO A 249 -11.01 8.82 -7.60
N GLN A 250 -11.81 7.83 -7.18
CA GLN A 250 -12.79 7.95 -6.11
C GLN A 250 -12.28 7.41 -4.76
N ALA A 251 -11.17 6.68 -4.75
CA ALA A 251 -10.66 6.05 -3.53
C ALA A 251 -9.97 7.07 -2.62
N GLN A 252 -10.15 6.92 -1.31
CA GLN A 252 -9.31 7.58 -0.32
C GLN A 252 -7.95 6.88 -0.26
N ILE A 253 -6.90 7.55 -0.72
CA ILE A 253 -5.53 7.04 -0.63
C ILE A 253 -4.89 7.59 0.65
N ILE A 254 -4.37 6.70 1.49
CA ILE A 254 -3.81 7.02 2.80
C ILE A 254 -2.41 6.45 2.90
N ILE A 255 -1.41 7.32 2.86
CA ILE A 255 0.00 6.96 3.00
C ILE A 255 0.36 6.96 4.49
N HIS A 256 0.83 5.82 4.99
CA HIS A 256 1.26 5.69 6.37
C HIS A 256 2.73 6.08 6.50
N SER A 257 3.08 6.74 7.60
CA SER A 257 4.48 6.97 7.94
C SER A 257 5.23 5.64 8.07
N ILE A 258 6.48 5.58 7.62
CA ILE A 258 7.39 4.49 7.94
C ILE A 258 7.56 4.43 9.46
N LEU A 259 7.33 3.25 10.05
CA LEU A 259 7.43 3.06 11.49
C LEU A 259 8.86 3.28 12.00
N PRO A 260 9.06 3.75 13.25
CA PRO A 260 10.38 3.76 13.85
C PRO A 260 10.94 2.33 13.96
N THR A 261 12.25 2.20 14.18
CA THR A 261 12.90 0.89 14.37
C THR A 261 13.75 0.88 15.63
N ARG A 262 14.22 -0.30 16.03
CA ARG A 262 15.29 -0.47 17.03
C ARG A 262 16.64 -0.80 16.41
N LEU A 263 16.78 -0.72 15.08
CA LEU A 263 18.02 -1.06 14.40
C LEU A 263 19.00 0.10 14.43
N ALA A 264 20.21 -0.15 14.93
CA ALA A 264 21.27 0.86 14.97
C ALA A 264 21.62 1.40 13.57
N ALA A 265 21.54 0.56 12.54
CA ALA A 265 21.79 0.95 11.15
C ALA A 265 20.70 1.86 10.55
N LEU A 266 19.50 1.90 11.16
CA LEU A 266 18.35 2.68 10.70
C LEU A 266 17.83 3.59 11.82
N PRO A 267 18.58 4.65 12.17
CA PRO A 267 18.23 5.54 13.27
C PRO A 267 16.88 6.23 13.01
N THR A 268 16.05 6.34 14.05
CA THR A 268 14.72 6.96 13.99
C THR A 268 14.75 8.38 13.41
N ASP A 269 15.83 9.13 13.61
CA ASP A 269 15.97 10.48 13.05
C ASP A 269 15.99 10.52 11.53
N ARG A 270 16.59 9.52 10.87
CA ARG A 270 16.52 9.42 9.40
C ARG A 270 15.09 9.13 8.96
N ILE A 271 14.44 8.18 9.62
CA ILE A 271 13.04 7.80 9.33
C ILE A 271 12.09 8.99 9.54
N ARG A 272 12.29 9.78 10.60
CA ARG A 272 11.53 10.99 10.90
C ARG A 272 11.66 12.05 9.81
N ARG A 273 12.88 12.32 9.33
CA ARG A 273 13.11 13.24 8.19
C ARG A 273 12.48 12.72 6.90
N LEU A 274 12.63 11.43 6.64
CA LEU A 274 12.01 10.80 5.47
C LEU A 274 10.48 10.89 5.52
N ASN A 275 9.86 10.64 6.67
CA ASN A 275 8.42 10.78 6.85
C ASN A 275 7.91 12.22 6.66
N TYR A 276 8.70 13.23 7.05
CA TYR A 276 8.38 14.63 6.74
C TYR A 276 8.38 14.90 5.22
N ASN A 277 9.36 14.34 4.49
CA ASN A 277 9.37 14.45 3.04
C ASN A 277 8.17 13.71 2.41
N ILE A 278 7.85 12.51 2.91
CA ILE A 278 6.68 11.73 2.45
C ILE A 278 5.39 12.50 2.70
N SER A 279 5.22 13.13 3.87
CA SER A 279 4.01 13.92 4.16
C SER A 279 3.88 15.15 3.26
N THR A 280 5.00 15.81 2.97
CA THR A 280 5.03 16.96 2.04
C THR A 280 4.59 16.53 0.63
N VAL A 281 5.13 15.40 0.15
CA VAL A 281 4.73 14.86 -1.16
C VAL A 281 3.28 14.37 -1.17
N ALA A 282 2.80 13.77 -0.09
CA ALA A 282 1.40 13.37 0.01
C ALA A 282 0.45 14.58 -0.10
N GLU A 283 0.79 15.70 0.56
CA GLU A 283 0.05 16.96 0.45
C GLU A 283 0.10 17.52 -0.98
N GLU A 284 1.28 17.58 -1.61
CA GLU A 284 1.44 18.03 -3.01
C GLU A 284 0.62 17.18 -4.00
N GLU A 285 0.56 15.86 -3.80
CA GLU A 285 -0.22 14.95 -4.63
C GLU A 285 -1.70 14.90 -4.20
N GLY A 286 -2.11 15.62 -3.16
CA GLY A 286 -3.49 15.65 -2.67
C GLY A 286 -4.01 14.30 -2.20
N VAL A 287 -3.17 13.52 -1.51
CA VAL A 287 -3.56 12.27 -0.81
C VAL A 287 -3.37 12.42 0.69
N ASN A 288 -4.03 11.56 1.47
CA ASN A 288 -3.94 11.64 2.93
C ASN A 288 -2.61 11.06 3.42
N PHE A 289 -2.05 11.66 4.47
CA PHE A 289 -0.91 11.13 5.21
C PHE A 289 -1.29 10.81 6.66
N LEU A 290 -1.08 9.57 7.07
CA LEU A 290 -1.30 9.09 8.43
C LEU A 290 0.04 8.94 9.17
N ASN A 291 0.32 9.86 10.08
CA ASN A 291 1.52 9.78 10.90
C ASN A 291 1.32 8.79 12.07
N LEU A 292 1.83 7.57 11.92
CA LEU A 292 1.79 6.54 12.95
C LEU A 292 2.87 6.76 14.01
N GLN A 293 4.00 7.43 13.69
CA GLN A 293 5.18 7.46 14.57
C GLN A 293 4.88 7.75 16.05
N PRO A 294 4.08 8.77 16.43
CA PRO A 294 3.85 9.08 17.84
C PRO A 294 3.27 7.93 18.66
N ALA A 295 2.50 7.03 18.04
CA ALA A 295 1.90 5.88 18.70
C ALA A 295 2.87 4.70 18.89
N PHE A 296 4.05 4.74 18.26
CA PHE A 296 5.01 3.63 18.22
C PHE A 296 6.32 3.89 18.96
N LEU A 297 6.56 5.13 19.42
CA LEU A 297 7.80 5.50 20.11
C LEU A 297 7.74 5.16 21.60
N ASP A 298 8.86 4.69 22.16
CA ASP A 298 9.12 4.70 23.60
C ASP A 298 9.70 6.06 24.06
N ASP A 299 9.93 6.21 25.37
CA ASP A 299 10.51 7.43 25.96
C ASP A 299 11.90 7.78 25.42
N SER A 300 12.60 6.83 24.78
CA SER A 300 13.89 7.06 24.14
C SER A 300 13.79 7.45 22.66
N GLY A 301 12.58 7.60 22.12
CA GLY A 301 12.36 8.04 20.74
C GLY A 301 12.68 6.97 19.69
N ILE A 302 12.62 5.68 20.06
CA ILE A 302 12.72 4.55 19.13
C ILE A 302 11.50 3.64 19.25
N LEU A 303 11.36 2.63 18.39
CA LEU A 303 10.21 1.72 18.42
C LEU A 303 10.08 1.04 19.78
N SER A 304 8.92 1.17 20.43
CA SER A 304 8.67 0.59 21.74
C SER A 304 8.85 -0.92 21.73
N ARG A 305 9.55 -1.43 22.76
CA ARG A 305 9.88 -2.86 22.87
C ARG A 305 8.65 -3.76 22.94
N ASP A 306 7.54 -3.30 23.50
CA ASP A 306 6.32 -4.10 23.61
C ASP A 306 5.48 -4.11 22.32
N LEU A 307 5.79 -3.22 21.38
CA LEU A 307 5.11 -3.12 20.08
C LEU A 307 5.84 -3.88 18.97
N THR A 308 6.98 -4.51 19.26
CA THR A 308 7.81 -5.19 18.25
C THR A 308 8.29 -6.55 18.71
N THR A 309 8.50 -7.47 17.76
CA THR A 309 9.09 -8.79 18.01
C THR A 309 10.60 -8.81 17.81
N ASP A 310 11.12 -8.01 16.87
CA ASP A 310 12.53 -8.04 16.45
C ASP A 310 13.16 -6.65 16.25
N GLY A 311 12.44 -5.57 16.54
CA GLY A 311 12.87 -4.19 16.31
C GLY A 311 12.44 -3.60 14.97
N ILE A 312 11.72 -4.36 14.12
CA ILE A 312 11.05 -3.89 12.90
C ILE A 312 9.58 -4.36 12.89
N HIS A 313 9.35 -5.66 12.98
CA HIS A 313 8.03 -6.27 12.84
C HIS A 313 7.21 -6.08 14.11
N LEU A 314 5.90 -5.99 13.94
CA LEU A 314 4.99 -5.68 15.03
C LEU A 314 4.67 -6.91 15.87
N SER A 315 4.56 -6.70 17.18
CA SER A 315 3.89 -7.65 18.06
C SER A 315 2.37 -7.54 17.89
N ASP A 316 1.61 -8.44 18.51
CA ASP A 316 0.16 -8.31 18.66
C ASP A 316 -0.27 -6.94 19.20
N ARG A 317 0.49 -6.37 20.15
CA ARG A 317 0.22 -5.04 20.68
C ARG A 317 0.53 -3.95 19.64
N GLY A 318 1.60 -4.12 18.87
CA GLY A 318 1.93 -3.24 17.76
C GLY A 318 0.81 -3.17 16.72
N TYR A 319 0.26 -4.31 16.32
CA TYR A 319 -0.88 -4.35 15.40
C TYR A 319 -2.15 -3.72 15.99
N ARG A 320 -2.44 -3.95 17.27
CA ARG A 320 -3.57 -3.27 17.95
C ARG A 320 -3.38 -1.76 18.05
N ALA A 321 -2.14 -1.29 18.24
CA ALA A 321 -1.82 0.13 18.20
C ALA A 321 -2.04 0.70 16.79
N TRP A 322 -1.60 0.00 15.75
CA TRP A 322 -1.86 0.38 14.35
C TRP A 322 -3.36 0.49 14.06
N HIS A 323 -4.11 -0.57 14.37
CA HIS A 323 -5.57 -0.60 14.20
C HIS A 323 -6.25 0.57 14.91
N LYS A 324 -5.86 0.87 16.17
CA LYS A 324 -6.46 1.96 16.94
C LYS A 324 -6.28 3.33 16.26
N VAL A 325 -5.11 3.58 15.64
CA VAL A 325 -4.88 4.83 14.91
C VAL A 325 -5.68 4.84 13.60
N MET A 326 -5.71 3.74 12.86
CA MET A 326 -6.52 3.63 11.63
C MET A 326 -8.02 3.82 11.89
N ALA A 327 -8.55 3.21 12.94
CA ALA A 327 -9.97 3.31 13.31
C ALA A 327 -10.38 4.71 13.84
N SER A 328 -9.41 5.61 14.08
CA SER A 328 -9.71 6.98 14.52
C SER A 328 -9.92 7.96 13.36
N ILE A 329 -9.67 7.53 12.12
CA ILE A 329 -9.75 8.35 10.89
C ILE A 329 -10.75 7.80 9.86
N LEU A 330 -11.33 6.63 10.13
CA LEU A 330 -12.42 6.01 9.36
C LEU A 330 -13.73 6.29 10.08
#